data_AF-A0AAD6TEY9-F1
#
_entry.id   AF-A0AAD6TEY9-F1
#
_cell.length_a   1.000
_cell.length_b   1.000
_cell.length_c   1.000
_cell.angle_alpha   90.00
_cell.angle_beta   90.00
_cell.angle_gamma   90.00
#
_symmetry.space_group_name_H-M   'P 1'
#
loop_
_entity.id
_entity.type
_entity.pdbx_description
1 polymer ?
#
loop_
_entity_poly.entity_id
_entity_poly.type
_entity_poly.pdbx_seq_one_letter_code
_entity_poly.pdbx_strand_id
1 'polypeptide(L)' 'GSKQVGLIGNKEKRAFTALLAVLAAGNALPTQCVYEGKTAWSTPTAKATSRQECDAAEFRFVFSGKTGNHWSNQKTMQQW' A
#
# COMPACT_ATOMS: atom_id res chain seq x y z
N GLY A 1 23.71 -23.12 -24.02
CA GLY A 1 23.57 -21.70 -23.64
C GLY A 1 22.18 -21.24 -23.99
N SER A 2 21.27 -21.26 -23.02
CA SER A 2 19.92 -20.72 -23.18
C SER A 2 20.00 -19.20 -23.16
N LYS A 3 19.65 -18.56 -24.27
CA LYS A 3 19.44 -17.11 -24.36
C LYS A 3 18.35 -16.74 -23.36
N GLN A 4 18.74 -16.23 -22.21
CA GLN A 4 17.85 -15.60 -21.26
C GLN A 4 17.39 -14.29 -21.91
N VAL A 5 16.21 -14.32 -22.55
CA VAL A 5 15.56 -13.12 -23.06
C VAL A 5 15.08 -12.37 -21.83
N GLY A 6 15.78 -11.28 -21.48
CA GLY A 6 15.35 -10.36 -20.45
C GLY A 6 13.98 -9.80 -20.84
N LEU A 7 12.93 -10.28 -20.16
CA LEU A 7 11.59 -9.75 -20.34
C LEU A 7 11.58 -8.30 -19.80
N ILE A 8 11.70 -7.32 -20.68
CA ILE A 8 11.47 -5.91 -20.34
C ILE A 8 10.00 -5.82 -19.91
N GLY A 9 9.77 -5.72 -18.60
CA GLY A 9 8.43 -5.76 -18.03
C GLY A 9 8.16 -6.92 -17.08
N ASN A 10 9.17 -7.67 -16.61
CA ASN A 10 9.02 -8.47 -15.39
C ASN A 10 8.90 -7.56 -14.15
N LYS A 11 7.94 -6.62 -14.18
CA LYS A 11 7.52 -5.84 -13.02
C LYS A 11 7.03 -6.86 -12.01
N GLU A 12 7.81 -7.09 -10.98
CA GLU A 12 7.35 -7.83 -9.81
C GLU A 12 5.97 -7.32 -9.41
N LYS A 13 4.99 -8.24 -9.39
CA LYS A 13 3.67 -7.93 -8.86
C LYS A 13 3.85 -7.60 -7.39
N ARG A 14 3.63 -6.34 -7.01
CA ARG A 14 3.67 -5.91 -5.62
C ARG A 14 2.27 -6.01 -5.03
N ALA A 15 2.06 -7.02 -4.19
CA ALA A 15 0.83 -7.16 -3.43
C ALA A 15 0.77 -6.12 -2.30
N PHE A 16 -0.45 -5.67 -1.98
CA PHE A 16 -0.76 -4.81 -0.85
C PHE A 16 -2.16 -5.14 -0.33
N THR A 17 -2.45 -4.79 0.91
CA THR A 17 -3.78 -4.96 1.51
C THR A 17 -4.49 -3.61 1.61
N ALA A 18 -5.71 -3.51 1.08
CA ALA A 18 -6.58 -2.34 1.25
C ALA A 18 -7.58 -2.59 2.39
N LEU A 19 -7.55 -1.75 3.41
CA LEU A 19 -8.57 -1.69 4.46
C LEU A 19 -9.57 -0.59 4.17
N LEU A 20 -10.82 -1.01 4.05
CA LEU A 20 -11.97 -0.12 4.06
C LEU A 20 -12.56 -0.12 5.46
N ALA A 21 -12.71 1.06 6.04
CA ALA A 21 -13.44 1.22 7.29
C ALA A 21 -14.79 1.84 7.02
N VAL A 22 -15.80 1.36 7.74
CA VAL A 22 -17.18 1.82 7.62
C VAL A 22 -17.66 2.20 9.01
N LEU A 23 -18.13 3.42 9.17
CA LEU A 23 -18.77 3.88 10.40
C LEU A 23 -20.09 3.13 10.59
N ALA A 24 -20.51 2.95 11.84
CA ALA A 24 -21.81 2.34 12.16
C ALA A 24 -23.00 3.11 11.54
N ALA A 25 -22.82 4.40 11.22
CA ALA A 25 -23.79 5.22 10.50
C ALA A 25 -23.88 4.91 8.99
N GLY A 26 -23.05 4.01 8.46
CA GLY A 26 -23.05 3.60 7.04
C GLY A 26 -22.07 4.39 6.15
N ASN A 27 -21.31 5.33 6.70
CA ASN A 27 -20.33 6.10 5.95
C ASN A 27 -19.04 5.31 5.77
N ALA A 28 -18.57 5.18 4.53
CA ALA A 28 -17.21 4.71 4.24
C ALA A 28 -16.21 5.81 4.59
N LEU A 29 -15.18 5.46 5.35
CA LEU A 29 -14.02 6.31 5.57
C LEU A 29 -12.97 6.06 4.47
N PRO A 30 -11.99 6.97 4.27
CA PRO A 30 -10.94 6.80 3.27
C PRO A 30 -10.18 5.47 3.43
N THR A 31 -9.69 4.90 2.33
CA THR A 31 -9.04 3.59 2.37
C THR A 31 -7.61 3.69 2.92
N GLN A 32 -7.22 2.75 3.80
CA GLN A 32 -5.82 2.54 4.19
C GLN A 32 -5.21 1.40 3.36
N CYS A 33 -4.10 1.66 2.68
CA CYS A 33 -3.35 0.67 1.91
C CYS A 33 -2.05 0.30 2.64
N VAL A 34 -1.91 -0.99 3.00
CA VAL A 34 -0.75 -1.56 3.70
C VAL A 34 0.18 -2.24 2.70
N TYR A 35 1.42 -1.75 2.61
CA TYR A 35 2.47 -2.27 1.74
C TYR A 35 3.50 -3.08 2.52
N GLU A 36 4.15 -4.02 1.84
CA GLU A 36 5.26 -4.74 2.41
C GLU A 36 6.48 -3.84 2.65
N GLY A 37 6.99 -3.87 3.89
CA GLY A 37 8.33 -3.38 4.21
C GLY A 37 8.39 -2.64 5.53
N LYS A 38 9.52 -1.96 5.76
CA LYS A 38 9.88 -1.41 7.09
C LYS A 38 9.87 0.11 7.16
N THR A 39 9.74 0.79 6.04
CA THR A 39 9.87 2.26 5.97
C THR A 39 8.86 2.84 4.98
N ALA A 40 8.67 4.16 5.01
CA ALA A 40 7.81 4.87 4.06
C ALA A 40 8.25 4.71 2.59
N TRP A 41 9.51 4.35 2.33
CA TRP A 41 9.99 4.03 0.98
C TRP A 41 9.33 2.78 0.37
N SER A 42 8.68 1.97 1.19
CA SER A 42 7.90 0.82 0.77
C SER A 42 6.52 1.17 0.21
N THR A 43 6.04 2.40 0.45
CA THR A 43 4.75 2.88 -0.02
C THR A 43 4.92 3.70 -1.31
N PRO A 44 3.82 4.08 -2.00
CA PRO A 44 3.91 4.96 -3.16
C PRO A 44 4.67 6.25 -2.82
N THR A 45 5.51 6.72 -3.74
CA THR A 45 6.26 7.96 -3.56
C THR A 45 5.33 9.17 -3.54
N ALA A 46 5.77 10.27 -2.90
CA ALA A 46 5.06 11.54 -2.91
C ALA A 46 4.83 12.11 -4.33
N LYS A 47 5.67 11.70 -5.29
CA LYS A 47 5.59 12.10 -6.71
C LYS A 47 4.75 11.16 -7.57
N ALA A 48 4.10 10.15 -6.99
CA ALA A 48 3.29 9.21 -7.74
C ALA A 48 2.07 9.92 -8.33
N THR A 49 1.61 9.46 -9.49
CA THR A 49 0.38 9.97 -10.10
C THR A 49 -0.77 9.91 -9.10
N SER A 50 -1.52 11.00 -9.02
CA SER A 50 -2.68 11.16 -8.13
C SER A 50 -2.38 11.14 -6.62
N ARG A 51 -1.12 11.19 -6.21
CA ARG A 51 -0.75 11.11 -4.78
C ARG A 51 -1.30 12.28 -3.98
N GLN A 52 -1.24 13.49 -4.53
CA GLN A 52 -1.69 14.70 -3.84
C GLN A 52 -3.22 14.65 -3.60
N GLU A 53 -3.97 14.15 -4.57
CA GLU A 53 -5.42 13.97 -4.50
C GLU A 53 -5.80 12.91 -3.45
N CYS A 54 -5.04 11.80 -3.38
CA CYS A 54 -5.21 10.80 -2.34
C CYS A 54 -4.93 11.36 -0.93
N ASP A 55 -3.84 12.11 -0.76
CA ASP A 55 -3.51 12.73 0.52
C ASP A 55 -4.57 13.76 0.94
N ALA A 56 -5.09 14.56 -0.01
CA ALA A 56 -6.16 15.52 0.23
C ALA A 56 -7.51 14.85 0.60
N ALA A 57 -7.77 13.66 0.07
CA ALA A 57 -8.91 12.82 0.43
C ALA A 57 -8.63 11.89 1.63
N GLU A 58 -7.53 12.12 2.36
CA GLU A 58 -7.14 11.40 3.59
C GLU A 58 -6.93 9.88 3.42
N PHE A 59 -6.66 9.41 2.20
CA PHE A 59 -6.21 8.03 1.97
C PHE A 59 -4.86 7.83 2.66
N ARG A 60 -4.67 6.66 3.29
CA ARG A 60 -3.44 6.36 4.03
C ARG A 60 -2.64 5.28 3.31
N PHE A 61 -1.37 5.56 3.04
CA PHE A 61 -0.43 4.55 2.55
C PHE A 61 0.60 4.24 3.63
N VAL A 62 0.56 3.03 4.18
CA VAL A 62 1.38 2.62 5.31
C VAL A 62 2.19 1.38 4.97
N PHE A 63 3.34 1.19 5.64
CA PHE A 63 4.14 -0.02 5.52
C PHE A 63 3.83 -0.95 6.70
N SER A 64 3.84 -2.26 6.45
CA SER A 64 3.48 -3.28 7.46
C SER A 64 4.46 -3.34 8.64
N GLY A 65 5.67 -2.83 8.47
CA GLY A 65 6.77 -2.92 9.43
C GLY A 65 7.59 -4.22 9.30
N LYS A 66 7.24 -5.13 8.40
CA LYS A 66 7.87 -6.44 8.25
C LYS A 66 8.08 -6.81 6.78
N THR A 67 9.29 -7.20 6.42
CA THR A 67 9.62 -7.76 5.10
C THR A 67 8.89 -9.09 4.90
N GLY A 68 8.40 -9.33 3.68
CA GLY A 68 7.56 -10.48 3.31
C GLY A 68 6.11 -10.41 3.80
N ASN A 69 5.69 -9.31 4.42
CA ASN A 69 4.33 -9.15 4.92
C ASN A 69 3.68 -7.89 4.36
N HIS A 70 2.60 -8.03 3.59
CA HIS A 70 1.79 -6.92 3.09
C HIS A 70 0.40 -6.86 3.75
N TRP A 71 0.15 -7.69 4.77
CA TRP A 71 -1.10 -7.71 5.53
C TRP A 71 -1.15 -6.63 6.59
N SER A 72 -2.36 -6.23 6.96
CA SER A 72 -2.59 -5.43 8.16
C SER A 72 -2.25 -6.19 9.42
N ASN A 73 -1.81 -5.46 10.42
CA ASN A 73 -1.56 -5.97 11.77
C ASN A 73 -2.15 -5.01 12.80
N GLN A 74 -2.09 -5.39 14.08
CA GLN A 74 -2.65 -4.58 15.17
C GLN A 74 -2.14 -3.13 15.16
N LYS A 75 -0.85 -2.93 14.84
CA LYS A 75 -0.27 -1.58 14.76
C LYS A 75 -0.88 -0.77 13.59
N THR A 76 -1.01 -1.35 12.40
CA THR A 76 -1.59 -0.62 11.26
C THR A 76 -3.09 -0.38 11.42
N MET A 77 -3.80 -1.30 12.07
CA MET A 77 -5.24 -1.13 12.36
C MET A 77 -5.51 -0.04 13.40
N GLN A 78 -4.63 0.12 14.40
CA GLN A 78 -4.71 1.22 15.38
C GLN A 78 -4.31 2.59 14.80
N GLN A 79 -3.69 2.61 13.62
CA GLN A 79 -3.42 3.84 12.87
C GLN A 79 -4.65 4.26 12.05
N TRP A 80 -5.84 3.76 12.35
CA TRP A 80 -7.07 4.23 11.74
C TRP A 80 -7.85 5.05 12.76
#